data_AF-A0A5J4Q1H0-F1
#
_entry.id   AF-A0A5J4Q1H0-F1
#
_cell.length_a   1.000
_cell.length_b   1.000
_cell.length_c   1.000
_cell.angle_alpha   90.00
_cell.angle_beta   90.00
_cell.angle_gamma   90.00
#
_symmetry.space_group_name_H-M   'P 1'
#
loop_
_entity.id
_entity.type
_entity.pdbx_description
1 polymer ?
#
loop_
_entity_poly.entity_id
_entity_poly.type
_entity_poly.pdbx_seq_one_letter_code
_entity_poly.pdbx_strand_id
1 'polypeptide(L)'
;VMLQFWNMFNAKAFMTGKSAFRSLRNSSGFLSIAAVILIGQWIITTIGGEMFNVVALKLSDWTIIIGATSLVLWIGELIRLVKKNE
;
A
#
# COMPACT_ATOMS: atom_id res chain seq x y z
N VAL A 1 -1.04 -8.08 -4.61
CA VAL A 1 -1.86 -6.90 -4.23
C VAL A 1 -1.12 -5.91 -3.34
N MET A 2 -0.39 -6.35 -2.30
CA MET A 2 0.29 -5.42 -1.37
C MET A 2 1.28 -4.44 -2.02
N LEU A 3 2.03 -4.87 -3.05
CA LEU A 3 2.87 -3.96 -3.83
C LEU A 3 2.04 -2.82 -4.48
N GLN A 4 0.88 -3.15 -5.04
CA GLN A 4 -0.02 -2.16 -5.65
C GLN A 4 -0.69 -1.27 -4.60
N PHE A 5 -1.00 -1.81 -3.43
CA PHE A 5 -1.44 -1.02 -2.28
C PHE A 5 -0.41 0.06 -1.94
N TRP A 6 0.87 -0.27 -1.86
CA TRP A 6 1.92 0.74 -1.63
C TRP A 6 2.08 1.69 -2.81
N ASN A 7 1.95 1.19 -4.04
CA ASN A 7 2.07 2.02 -5.23
C ASN A 7 0.96 3.09 -5.34
N MET A 8 -0.23 2.87 -4.78
CA MET A 8 -1.28 3.90 -4.81
C MET A 8 -0.90 5.17 -4.03
N PHE A 9 -0.06 5.05 -3.00
CA PHE A 9 0.46 6.20 -2.26
C PHE A 9 1.41 7.02 -3.15
N ASN A 10 2.27 6.34 -3.92
CA ASN A 10 3.10 7.00 -4.93
C ASN A 10 2.25 7.65 -6.02
N ALA A 11 1.17 7.00 -6.46
CA ALA A 11 0.22 7.57 -7.43
C ALA A 11 -0.48 8.81 -6.89
N LYS A 12 -0.90 8.81 -5.61
CA LYS A 12 -1.46 10.00 -4.94
C LYS A 12 -0.46 11.17 -4.88
N ALA A 13 0.84 10.87 -4.79
CA ALA A 13 1.91 11.86 -4.79
C ALA A 13 2.31 12.33 -6.20
N PHE A 14 1.94 11.57 -7.24
CA PHE A 14 2.41 11.77 -8.59
C PHE A 14 2.04 13.16 -9.12
N MET A 15 3.00 13.86 -9.70
CA MET A 15 2.88 15.24 -10.19
C MET A 15 2.49 16.30 -9.14
N THR A 16 2.37 15.95 -7.86
CA THR A 16 2.04 16.94 -6.81
C THR A 16 3.26 17.67 -6.24
N GLY A 17 4.47 17.15 -6.48
CA GLY A 17 5.72 17.62 -5.87
C GLY A 17 5.78 17.47 -4.34
N LYS A 18 4.81 16.77 -3.74
CA LYS A 18 4.67 16.60 -2.29
C LYS A 18 4.88 15.14 -1.89
N SER A 19 5.14 14.93 -0.60
CA SER A 19 5.19 13.61 0.02
C SER A 19 3.92 12.80 -0.24
N ALA A 20 4.05 11.48 -0.41
CA ALA A 20 2.91 10.58 -0.50
C ALA A 20 1.99 10.63 0.74
N PHE A 21 2.58 10.90 1.91
CA PHE A 21 1.89 11.01 3.19
C PHE A 21 1.24 12.39 3.42
N ARG A 22 1.47 13.36 2.53
CA ARG A 22 0.91 14.70 2.69
C ARG A 22 -0.62 14.64 2.68
N SER A 23 -1.22 15.24 3.70
CA SER A 23 -2.67 15.43 3.79
C SER A 23 -3.49 14.14 3.76
N LEU A 24 -2.93 13.00 4.20
CA LEU A 24 -3.66 11.72 4.24
C LEU A 24 -4.97 11.83 5.03
N ARG A 25 -4.96 12.54 6.16
CA ARG A 25 -6.15 12.73 7.01
C ARG A 25 -7.29 13.47 6.31
N ASN A 26 -7.00 14.31 5.31
CA ASN A 26 -8.03 15.01 4.53
C ASN A 26 -8.43 14.24 3.26
N SER A 27 -7.76 13.13 2.94
CA SER A 27 -8.07 12.28 1.79
C SER A 27 -8.94 11.10 2.22
N SER A 28 -10.14 11.39 2.72
CA SER A 28 -11.07 10.37 3.26
C SER A 28 -11.34 9.23 2.27
N GLY A 29 -11.64 9.55 1.01
CA GLY A 29 -11.87 8.53 -0.03
C GLY A 29 -10.66 7.63 -0.29
N PHE A 30 -9.45 8.19 -0.28
CA PHE A 30 -8.21 7.40 -0.40
C PHE A 30 -8.04 6.43 0.77
N LEU A 31 -8.24 6.91 2.00
CA LEU A 31 -8.17 6.08 3.20
C LEU A 31 -9.25 4.99 3.22
N SER A 32 -10.47 5.29 2.75
CA SER A 32 -11.54 4.32 2.61
C SER A 32 -11.15 3.20 1.64
N ILE A 33 -10.62 3.53 0.47
CA ILE A 33 -10.16 2.52 -0.50
C ILE A 33 -9.02 1.70 0.07
N ALA A 34 -8.04 2.34 0.73
CA ALA A 34 -6.94 1.65 1.38
C ALA A 34 -7.44 0.65 2.43
N ALA A 35 -8.41 1.03 3.26
CA ALA A 35 -9.00 0.16 4.26
C ALA A 35 -9.76 -1.02 3.63
N VAL A 36 -10.57 -0.77 2.59
CA VAL A 36 -11.29 -1.82 1.85
C VAL A 36 -10.33 -2.83 1.25
N ILE A 37 -9.19 -2.39 0.70
CA ILE A 37 -8.18 -3.31 0.16
C ILE A 37 -7.57 -4.17 1.26
N LEU A 38 -7.15 -3.59 2.38
CA LEU A 38 -6.55 -4.37 3.47
C LEU A 38 -7.51 -5.40 4.06
N ILE A 39 -8.74 -4.98 4.34
CA ILE A 39 -9.79 -5.87 4.87
C ILE A 39 -10.15 -6.94 3.82
N GLY A 40 -10.33 -6.54 2.56
CA GLY A 40 -10.62 -7.45 1.47
C GLY A 40 -9.53 -8.49 1.28
N GLN A 41 -8.26 -8.11 1.37
CA GLN A 41 -7.15 -9.06 1.31
C GLN A 41 -7.20 -10.05 2.47
N TRP A 42 -7.46 -9.59 3.69
CA TRP A 42 -7.60 -10.48 4.85
C TRP A 42 -8.76 -11.48 4.68
N ILE A 43 -9.92 -11.02 4.20
CA ILE A 43 -11.08 -11.89 3.91
C ILE A 43 -10.73 -12.91 2.82
N ILE A 44 -10.16 -12.47 1.70
CA ILE A 44 -9.80 -13.34 0.58
C ILE A 44 -8.82 -14.41 1.03
N THR A 45 -7.75 -14.05 1.75
CA THR A 45 -6.74 -15.03 2.15
C THR A 45 -7.23 -15.99 3.22
N THR A 46 -8.19 -15.57 4.06
CA THR A 46 -8.66 -16.39 5.20
C THR A 46 -9.85 -17.27 4.83
N ILE A 47 -10.77 -16.77 4.01
CA ILE A 47 -12.04 -17.44 3.69
C ILE A 47 -12.07 -17.90 2.23
N GLY A 48 -11.33 -17.23 1.34
CA GLY A 48 -11.38 -17.45 -0.10
C GLY A 48 -10.92 -18.82 -0.58
N GLY A 49 -10.03 -19.49 0.17
CA GLY A 49 -9.64 -20.89 -0.03
C GLY A 49 -9.43 -21.27 -1.50
N GLU A 50 -10.02 -22.39 -1.92
CA GLU A 50 -9.92 -22.91 -3.28
C GLU A 50 -10.59 -22.02 -4.34
N MET A 51 -11.65 -21.28 -3.99
CA MET A 51 -12.35 -20.40 -4.94
C MET A 51 -11.41 -19.34 -5.53
N PHE A 52 -10.44 -18.87 -4.75
CA PHE A 52 -9.43 -17.91 -5.18
C PHE A 52 -8.02 -18.52 -5.30
N ASN A 53 -7.87 -19.84 -5.14
CA ASN A 53 -6.57 -20.53 -5.07
C ASN A 53 -5.60 -19.88 -4.05
N VAL A 54 -6.10 -19.61 -2.85
CA VAL A 54 -5.34 -18.98 -1.75
C VAL A 54 -5.41 -19.81 -0.47
N VAL A 55 -4.42 -19.63 0.39
CA VAL A 55 -4.34 -20.27 1.72
C VAL A 55 -4.27 -19.21 2.81
N ALA A 56 -4.75 -19.54 4.01
CA ALA A 56 -4.65 -18.66 5.16
C ALA A 56 -3.18 -18.38 5.52
N LEU A 57 -2.79 -17.12 5.43
CA LEU A 57 -1.42 -16.71 5.76
C LEU A 57 -1.23 -16.59 7.27
N LYS A 58 -0.04 -16.98 7.73
CA LYS A 58 0.39 -16.70 9.10
C LYS A 58 0.63 -15.21 9.28
N LEU A 59 0.54 -14.73 10.52
CA LEU A 59 0.84 -13.34 10.85
C LEU A 59 2.28 -12.95 10.45
N SER A 60 3.24 -13.87 10.56
CA SER A 60 4.62 -13.68 10.09
C SER A 60 4.67 -13.34 8.60
N ASP A 61 3.95 -14.11 7.78
CA ASP A 61 3.99 -13.97 6.33
C ASP A 61 3.32 -12.66 5.91
N TRP A 62 2.24 -12.27 6.60
CA TRP A 62 1.65 -10.94 6.48
C TRP A 62 2.66 -9.82 6.74
N THR A 63 3.38 -9.88 7.87
CA THR A 63 4.36 -8.84 8.21
C THR A 63 5.50 -8.77 7.19
N ILE A 64 5.99 -9.92 6.71
CA ILE A 64 7.04 -9.99 5.69
C ILE A 64 6.54 -9.40 4.36
N ILE A 65 5.35 -9.79 3.91
CA ILE A 65 4.79 -9.30 2.63
C ILE A 65 4.54 -7.80 2.70
N ILE A 66 3.91 -7.32 3.77
CA ILE A 66 3.65 -5.88 3.97
C ILE A 66 4.98 -5.12 3.99
N GLY A 67 5.95 -5.57 4.78
CA GLY A 67 7.25 -4.93 4.93
C GLY A 67 8.07 -4.92 3.65
N ALA A 68 8.26 -6.09 3.01
CA ALA A 68 9.05 -6.22 1.79
C ALA A 68 8.46 -5.41 0.63
N THR A 69 7.14 -5.39 0.48
CA THR A 69 6.50 -4.63 -0.61
C THR A 69 6.44 -3.12 -0.34
N SER A 70 6.59 -2.68 0.93
CA SER A 70 6.59 -1.26 1.29
C SER A 70 7.79 -0.49 0.71
N LEU A 71 8.86 -1.20 0.31
CA LEU A 71 10.04 -0.61 -0.33
C LEU A 71 9.67 0.25 -1.55
N VAL A 72 8.65 -0.12 -2.32
CA VAL A 72 8.16 0.67 -3.47
C VAL A 72 7.73 2.08 -3.06
N LEU A 73 7.08 2.22 -1.90
CA LEU A 73 6.71 3.53 -1.35
C LEU A 73 7.95 4.34 -0.97
N TRP A 74 8.87 3.72 -0.24
CA TRP A 74 10.08 4.38 0.27
C TRP A 74 10.99 4.84 -0.86
N ILE A 75 11.21 4.02 -1.89
CA ILE A 75 11.98 4.40 -3.07
C ILE A 75 11.36 5.63 -3.75
N GLY A 76 10.03 5.63 -3.95
CA GLY A 76 9.32 6.77 -4.52
C GLY A 76 9.46 8.04 -3.67
N GLU A 77 9.45 7.91 -2.35
CA GLU A 77 9.60 9.03 -1.43
C GLU A 77 11.03 9.58 -1.41
N LEU A 78 12.05 8.72 -1.42
CA LEU A 78 13.45 9.12 -1.50
C LEU A 78 13.74 9.91 -2.79
N ILE A 79 13.22 9.45 -3.92
CA ILE A 79 13.36 10.17 -5.20
C ILE A 79 12.73 11.57 -5.11
N ARG A 80 11.56 11.70 -4.48
CA ARG A 80 10.90 13.01 -4.28
C ARG A 80 11.67 13.92 -3.33
N LEU A 81 12.29 13.36 -2.29
CA LEU A 81 13.11 14.13 -1.35
C LEU A 81 14.37 14.69 -2.03
N VAL A 82 15.04 13.90 -2.87
CA VAL A 82 16.22 14.37 -3.64
C VAL A 82 15.82 15.47 -4.63
N LYS A 83 14.76 15.25 -5.42
CA LYS A 83 14.29 16.23 -6.43
C LYS A 83 13.75 17.54 -5.85
N LYS A 84 13.36 17.58 -4.58
CA LYS A 84 12.89 18.81 -3.93
C LYS A 84 14.06 19.74 -3.56
N ASN A 85 15.27 19.19 -3.46
CA ASN A 85 16.46 19.93 -3.04
C ASN A 85 17.30 20.44 -4.22
N GLU A 86 16.90 20.15 -5.46
CA GLU A 86 17.40 20.79 -6.70
C GLU A 86 16.47 21.93 -7.10
#